data_AF-A0A9Q0K378-F1
#
_entry.id   AF-A0A9Q0K378-F1
#
_cell.length_a   1.000
_cell.length_b   1.000
_cell.length_c   1.000
_cell.angle_alpha   90.00
_cell.angle_beta   90.00
_cell.angle_gamma   90.00
#
_symmetry.space_group_name_H-M   'P 1'
#
loop_
_entity.id
_entity.type
_entity.pdbx_description
1 polymer ?
#
loop_
_entity_poly.entity_id
_entity_poly.type
_entity_poly.pdbx_seq_one_letter_code
_entity_poly.pdbx_strand_id
1 'polypeptide(L)'
;MADMIMLYGSVRSTALLLAITAFHEKCVEFEFVPINSATGEQKKEPYLSLNVEAHQYDPIASKLVFEQVVKPLAMKMEADSAVVEENEKKLGQVLDVYEARLDNGGYDYAGGYDF
;
A
#
# COMPACT_ATOMS: atom_id res chain seq x y z
N MET A 1 10.47 20.46 12.19
CA MET A 1 10.00 20.82 10.84
C MET A 1 9.34 19.56 10.32
N ALA A 2 8.09 19.62 9.87
CA ALA A 2 7.52 18.45 9.22
C ALA A 2 8.30 18.24 7.92
N ASP A 3 8.89 17.06 7.74
CA ASP A 3 9.62 16.75 6.51
C ASP A 3 8.63 16.78 5.33
N MET A 4 9.04 17.42 4.24
CA MET A 4 8.22 17.57 3.04
C MET A 4 8.01 16.21 2.40
N ILE A 5 6.77 15.94 2.02
CA ILE A 5 6.35 14.63 1.53
C ILE A 5 6.77 14.44 0.07
N MET A 6 7.51 13.37 -0.24
CA MET A 6 7.97 13.08 -1.60
C MET A 6 7.10 12.00 -2.27
N LEU A 7 6.20 12.39 -3.19
CA LEU A 7 5.28 11.46 -3.85
C LEU A 7 5.86 10.92 -5.16
N TYR A 8 6.30 9.65 -5.16
CA TYR A 8 6.93 9.04 -6.33
C TYR A 8 5.94 8.27 -7.21
N GLY A 9 5.88 8.55 -8.51
CA GLY A 9 5.13 7.65 -9.39
C GLY A 9 4.82 8.19 -10.77
N SER A 10 3.88 7.53 -11.44
CA SER A 10 3.42 7.92 -12.77
C SER A 10 2.06 8.57 -12.67
N VAL A 11 1.86 9.72 -13.34
CA VAL A 11 0.54 10.37 -13.48
C VAL A 11 -0.50 9.51 -14.21
N ARG A 12 -0.07 8.38 -14.79
CA ARG A 12 -0.98 7.36 -15.36
C ARG A 12 -1.47 6.34 -14.33
N SER A 13 -0.93 6.33 -13.11
CA SER A 13 -1.32 5.43 -12.03
C SER A 13 -2.55 5.97 -11.30
N THR A 14 -3.61 5.18 -11.25
CA THR A 14 -4.84 5.52 -10.50
C THR A 14 -4.56 5.68 -9.01
N ALA A 15 -3.66 4.87 -8.45
CA ALA A 15 -3.26 4.95 -7.05
C ALA A 15 -2.58 6.30 -6.72
N LEU A 16 -1.74 6.82 -7.63
CA LEU A 16 -1.11 8.13 -7.47
C LEU A 16 -2.14 9.27 -7.50
N LEU A 17 -3.11 9.21 -8.41
CA LEU A 17 -4.18 10.22 -8.49
C LEU A 17 -5.05 10.24 -7.22
N LEU A 18 -5.31 9.08 -6.62
CA LEU A 18 -6.02 8.99 -5.33
C LEU A 18 -5.20 9.63 -4.21
N ALA A 19 -3.90 9.36 -4.14
CA ALA A 19 -3.01 9.97 -3.16
C ALA A 19 -2.96 11.51 -3.32
N ILE A 20 -2.79 12.02 -4.54
CA ILE A 20 -2.84 13.46 -4.84
C ILE A 20 -4.18 14.07 -4.40
N THR A 21 -5.30 13.41 -4.69
CA THR A 21 -6.63 13.91 -4.30
C THR A 21 -6.76 13.99 -2.78
N ALA A 22 -6.31 12.96 -2.06
CA ALA A 22 -6.31 12.95 -0.60
C ALA A 22 -5.41 14.03 -0.02
N PHE A 23 -4.22 14.24 -0.58
CA PHE A 23 -3.30 15.30 -0.13
C PHE A 23 -3.89 16.69 -0.34
N HIS A 24 -4.53 16.94 -1.49
CA HIS A 24 -5.26 18.18 -1.72
C HIS A 24 -6.44 18.36 -0.76
N GLU A 25 -7.22 17.31 -0.49
CA GLU A 25 -8.34 17.38 0.46
C GLU A 25 -7.87 17.69 1.89
N LYS A 26 -6.71 17.18 2.28
CA LYS A 26 -6.13 17.37 3.62
C LYS A 26 -5.21 18.59 3.74
N CYS A 27 -5.05 19.39 2.68
CA CYS A 27 -4.11 20.50 2.63
C CYS A 27 -2.67 20.09 3.01
N VAL A 28 -2.25 18.91 2.57
CA VAL A 28 -0.93 18.35 2.83
C VAL A 28 0.01 18.78 1.69
N GLU A 29 1.14 19.39 2.04
CA GLU A 29 2.17 19.78 1.06
C GLU A 29 3.00 18.57 0.63
N PHE A 30 3.25 18.42 -0.66
CA PHE A 30 4.05 17.34 -1.22
C PHE A 30 4.83 17.79 -2.47
N GLU A 31 5.95 17.14 -2.74
CA GLU A 31 6.70 17.24 -3.99
C GLU A 31 6.49 15.97 -4.82
N PHE A 32 6.07 16.12 -6.09
CA PHE A 32 5.89 14.99 -6.98
C PHE A 32 7.20 14.63 -7.69
N VAL A 33 7.60 13.36 -7.58
CA VAL A 33 8.79 12.81 -8.27
C VAL A 33 8.34 11.78 -9.31
N PRO A 34 8.48 12.07 -10.61
CA PRO A 34 8.02 11.16 -11.66
C PRO A 34 8.87 9.88 -11.71
N ILE A 35 8.20 8.72 -11.77
CA ILE A 35 8.82 7.41 -12.07
C ILE A 35 8.44 7.00 -13.50
N ASN A 36 9.43 6.51 -14.27
CA ASN A 36 9.18 5.96 -15.59
C ASN A 36 8.72 4.49 -15.54
N SER A 37 7.39 4.29 -15.50
CA SER A 37 6.78 2.97 -15.57
C SER A 37 7.11 2.19 -16.85
N ALA A 38 7.34 2.88 -17.98
CA ALA A 38 7.59 2.22 -19.27
C ALA A 38 8.95 1.50 -19.31
N THR A 39 9.92 1.96 -18.53
CA THR A 39 11.24 1.32 -18.39
C THR A 39 11.33 0.36 -17.21
N GLY A 40 10.24 0.15 -16.48
CA GLY A 40 10.21 -0.68 -15.27
C GLY A 40 11.02 -0.09 -14.12
N GLU A 41 11.18 1.24 -14.05
CA GLU A 41 11.97 1.92 -13.02
C GLU A 41 11.41 1.66 -11.61
N GLN A 42 10.10 1.56 -11.47
CA GLN A 42 9.38 1.17 -10.25
C GLN A 42 9.76 -0.22 -9.70
N LYS A 43 10.44 -1.05 -10.50
CA LYS A 43 10.89 -2.40 -10.11
C LYS A 43 12.38 -2.43 -9.73
N LYS A 44 13.05 -1.28 -9.68
CA LYS A 44 14.48 -1.14 -9.36
C LYS A 44 14.65 -0.36 -8.06
N GLU A 45 15.78 -0.55 -7.39
CA GLU A 45 16.16 0.30 -6.25
C GLU A 45 16.31 1.78 -6.67
N PRO A 46 15.95 2.74 -5.80
CA PRO A 46 15.38 2.55 -4.46
C PRO A 46 13.86 2.28 -4.45
N TYR A 47 13.17 2.44 -5.59
CA TYR A 47 11.70 2.38 -5.66
C TYR A 47 11.11 1.01 -5.32
N LEU A 48 11.85 -0.06 -5.58
CA LEU A 48 11.47 -1.41 -5.17
C LEU A 48 11.37 -1.51 -3.64
N SER A 49 12.34 -0.95 -2.91
CA SER A 49 12.34 -0.89 -1.43
C SER A 49 11.14 -0.11 -0.88
N LEU A 50 10.61 0.85 -1.64
CA LEU A 50 9.45 1.65 -1.24
C LEU A 50 8.13 0.86 -1.33
N ASN A 51 8.09 -0.22 -2.12
CA ASN A 51 6.92 -1.07 -2.38
C ASN A 51 7.00 -2.46 -1.74
N VAL A 52 8.03 -2.76 -0.95
CA VAL A 52 8.22 -4.10 -0.34
C VAL A 52 7.05 -4.49 0.55
N GLU A 53 6.46 -3.53 1.24
CA GLU A 53 5.32 -3.73 2.13
C GLU A 53 4.04 -4.08 1.37
N ALA A 54 3.81 -3.50 0.18
CA ALA A 54 2.65 -3.82 -0.64
C ALA A 54 2.66 -5.29 -1.09
N HIS A 55 3.85 -5.85 -1.34
CA HIS A 55 4.02 -7.29 -1.63
C HIS A 55 3.76 -8.19 -0.41
N GLN A 56 3.84 -7.67 0.81
CA GLN A 56 3.45 -8.40 2.02
C GLN A 56 1.98 -8.19 2.36
N TYR A 57 1.44 -7.00 2.12
CA TYR A 57 0.04 -6.63 2.35
C TYR A 57 -0.92 -7.47 1.48
N ASP A 58 -0.74 -7.48 0.16
CA ASP A 58 -1.66 -8.12 -0.78
C ASP A 58 -1.97 -9.61 -0.46
N PRO A 59 -0.98 -10.49 -0.21
CA PRO A 59 -1.27 -11.88 0.12
C PRO A 59 -1.96 -12.06 1.47
N ILE A 60 -1.64 -11.22 2.47
CA ILE A 60 -2.26 -11.28 3.80
C ILE A 60 -3.71 -10.79 3.73
N ALA A 61 -3.93 -9.62 3.13
CA ALA A 61 -5.25 -9.03 2.94
C ALA A 61 -6.17 -9.94 2.12
N SER A 62 -5.68 -10.51 1.02
CA SER A 62 -6.44 -11.45 0.20
C SER A 62 -6.88 -12.68 0.98
N LYS A 63 -6.02 -13.19 1.87
CA LYS A 63 -6.35 -14.37 2.70
C LYS A 63 -7.40 -14.06 3.76
N LEU A 64 -7.31 -12.89 4.40
CA LEU A 64 -8.34 -12.41 5.33
C LEU A 64 -9.68 -12.20 4.63
N VAL A 65 -9.69 -11.55 3.45
CA VAL A 65 -10.90 -11.39 2.63
C VAL A 65 -11.48 -12.75 2.25
N PHE A 66 -10.65 -13.70 1.86
CA PHE A 66 -11.12 -15.04 1.52
C PHE A 66 -11.81 -15.74 2.69
N GLU A 67 -11.18 -15.72 3.87
CA GLU A 67 -11.71 -16.34 5.09
C GLU A 67 -12.95 -15.64 5.64
N GLN A 68 -12.92 -14.32 5.80
CA GLN A 68 -13.95 -13.56 6.51
C GLN A 68 -15.10 -13.11 5.60
N VAL A 69 -14.86 -12.96 4.29
CA VAL A 69 -15.86 -12.42 3.36
C VAL A 69 -16.28 -13.46 2.33
N VAL A 70 -15.34 -14.04 1.59
CA VAL A 70 -15.68 -14.94 0.47
C VAL A 70 -16.27 -16.26 0.97
N LYS A 71 -15.66 -16.91 1.97
CA LYS A 71 -16.17 -18.17 2.51
C LYS A 71 -17.60 -18.03 3.05
N PRO A 72 -17.92 -17.08 3.94
CA PRO A 72 -19.27 -16.98 4.50
C PRO A 72 -20.30 -16.52 3.45
N LEU A 73 -19.96 -15.51 2.63
CA LEU A 73 -20.94 -14.89 1.73
C LEU A 73 -21.12 -15.64 0.41
N ALA A 74 -20.03 -16.15 -0.19
CA ALA A 74 -20.07 -16.76 -1.52
C ALA A 74 -20.08 -18.29 -1.47
N MET A 75 -19.45 -18.91 -0.46
CA MET A 75 -19.31 -20.37 -0.37
C MET A 75 -20.17 -21.01 0.72
N LYS A 76 -20.80 -20.22 1.60
CA LYS A 76 -21.52 -20.70 2.80
C LYS A 76 -20.65 -21.61 3.68
N MET A 77 -19.36 -21.31 3.74
CA MET A 77 -18.39 -21.97 4.59
C MET A 77 -18.06 -21.08 5.78
N GLU A 78 -17.78 -21.68 6.92
CA GLU A 78 -17.27 -20.96 8.09
C GLU A 78 -15.82 -20.54 7.87
N ALA A 79 -15.46 -19.38 8.41
CA ALA A 79 -14.08 -18.90 8.45
C ALA A 79 -13.24 -19.79 9.36
N ASP A 80 -11.98 -20.02 8.99
CA ASP A 80 -11.01 -20.65 9.88
C ASP A 80 -10.44 -19.60 10.84
N SER A 81 -10.87 -19.63 12.10
CA SER A 81 -10.46 -18.65 13.11
C SER A 81 -8.96 -18.64 13.39
N ALA A 82 -8.29 -19.79 13.28
CA ALA A 82 -6.84 -19.86 13.47
C ALA A 82 -6.10 -19.18 12.32
N VAL A 83 -6.57 -19.38 11.08
CA VAL A 83 -6.03 -18.68 9.91
C VAL A 83 -6.27 -17.18 10.01
N VAL A 84 -7.45 -16.75 10.45
CA VAL A 84 -7.77 -15.33 10.63
C VAL A 84 -6.83 -14.70 11.67
N GLU A 85 -6.74 -15.25 12.87
CA GLU A 85 -5.90 -14.72 13.95
C GLU A 85 -4.42 -14.62 13.55
N GLU A 86 -3.90 -15.64 12.86
CA GLU A 86 -2.52 -15.64 12.34
C GLU A 86 -2.28 -14.50 11.34
N ASN A 87 -3.24 -14.26 10.43
CA ASN A 87 -3.08 -13.26 9.37
C ASN A 87 -3.38 -11.84 9.85
N GLU A 88 -4.28 -11.64 10.83
CA GLU A 88 -4.49 -10.36 11.49
C GLU A 88 -3.21 -9.90 12.22
N LYS A 89 -2.51 -10.82 12.91
CA LYS A 89 -1.23 -10.51 13.54
C LYS A 89 -0.15 -10.09 12.51
N LYS A 90 -0.06 -10.81 11.39
CA LYS A 90 0.87 -10.47 10.31
C LYS A 90 0.52 -9.14 9.65
N LEU A 91 -0.78 -8.87 9.47
CA LEU A 91 -1.25 -7.60 8.94
C LEU A 91 -0.89 -6.45 9.89
N GLY A 92 -1.07 -6.62 11.19
CA GLY A 92 -0.65 -5.65 12.20
C GLY A 92 0.82 -5.27 12.06
N GLN A 93 1.71 -6.24 11.90
CA GLN A 93 3.14 -5.96 11.68
C GLN A 93 3.43 -5.14 10.42
N VAL A 94 2.70 -5.40 9.33
CA VAL A 94 2.83 -4.62 8.09
C VAL A 94 2.29 -3.19 8.29
N LEU A 95 1.18 -3.04 9.01
CA LEU A 95 0.60 -1.74 9.33
C LEU A 95 1.48 -0.93 10.29
N ASP A 96 2.14 -1.56 11.26
CA ASP A 96 3.12 -0.90 12.13
C ASP A 96 4.27 -0.27 11.33
N VAL A 97 4.70 -0.94 10.25
CA VAL A 97 5.72 -0.39 9.34
C VAL A 97 5.17 0.80 8.56
N TYR A 98 3.93 0.71 8.05
CA TYR A 98 3.27 1.84 7.39
C TYR A 98 3.11 3.04 8.34
N GLU A 99 2.69 2.83 9.59
CA GLU A 99 2.56 3.87 10.61
C GLU A 99 3.91 4.51 10.95
N ALA A 100 4.94 3.71 11.22
CA ALA A 100 6.29 4.22 11.49
C ALA A 100 6.86 5.02 10.30
N ARG A 101 6.46 4.70 9.08
CA ARG A 101 6.86 5.42 7.87
C ARG A 101 6.09 6.73 7.70
N LEU A 102 4.79 6.74 8.01
CA LEU A 102 3.97 7.96 8.08
C LEU A 102 4.53 8.94 9.14
N ASP A 103 4.90 8.44 10.32
CA ASP A 103 5.44 9.25 11.42
C ASP A 103 6.83 9.84 11.11
N ASN A 104 7.63 9.16 10.29
CA ASN A 104 8.95 9.64 9.85
C ASN A 104 8.89 10.54 8.59
N GLY A 105 7.71 11.00 8.19
CA GLY A 105 7.54 11.95 7.07
C GLY A 105 7.78 11.39 5.67
N GLY A 106 8.03 10.07 5.54
CA GLY A 106 8.37 9.45 4.26
C GLY A 106 7.16 8.91 3.53
N TYR A 107 6.49 9.71 2.68
CA TYR A 107 5.49 9.15 1.75
C TYR A 107 6.09 8.83 0.40
N ASP A 108 7.08 7.95 0.34
CA ASP A 108 7.49 7.45 -0.97
C ASP A 108 6.50 6.38 -1.44
N TYR A 109 5.31 6.82 -1.83
CA TYR A 109 4.23 5.97 -2.32
C TYR A 109 4.48 5.68 -3.80
N ALA A 110 5.23 4.63 -4.11
CA ALA A 110 5.38 4.17 -5.48
C ALA A 110 4.08 3.49 -5.93
N GLY A 111 3.08 4.26 -6.37
CA GLY A 111 1.75 3.77 -6.76
C GLY A 111 1.82 2.66 -7.81
N GLY A 112 1.82 1.41 -7.36
CA GLY A 112 2.04 0.23 -8.16
C GLY A 112 0.74 -0.50 -8.48
N TYR A 113 0.05 -0.05 -9.52
CA TYR A 113 -0.79 -0.91 -10.35
C TYR A 113 -0.63 -0.45 -11.80
N ASP A 114 0.40 -0.97 -12.46
CA ASP A 114 0.44 -0.97 -13.92
C ASP A 114 -0.37 -2.19 -14.38
N PHE A 115 -1.55 -1.94 -14.96
CA PHE A 115 -2.21 -2.91 -15.85
C PHE A 115 -1.40 -3.06 -17.14
#